data_AF-A0A3A8N5Y0-F1
#
_entry.id   AF-A0A3A8N5Y0-F1
#
_cell.length_a   1.000
_cell.length_b   1.000
_cell.length_c   1.000
_cell.angle_alpha   90.00
_cell.angle_beta   90.00
_cell.angle_gamma   90.00
#
_symmetry.space_group_name_H-M   'P 1'
#
loop_
_entity.id
_entity.type
_entity.pdbx_description
1 polymer ?
#
loop_
_entity_poly.entity_id
_entity_poly.type
_entity_poly.pdbx_seq_one_letter_code
_entity_poly.pdbx_strand_id
1 'polypeptide(L)'
;MWPSLRAGDVAEVEPLVDTPRPGEVVLARFESSLVLHRVRWCDGRVCALRGDNGGSGDPPLPVVRILGRARRVRRGGALLDVDRWDVGPRRLGRWRVTVKRRLAAWLGRARTP
;
A
#
# COMPACT_ATOMS: atom_id res chain seq x y z
N MET A 1 1.55 -1.01 3.83
CA MET A 1 2.44 -1.78 2.93
C MET A 1 3.68 -2.35 3.60
N TRP A 2 3.74 -2.52 4.93
CA TRP A 2 4.86 -3.25 5.55
C TRP A 2 4.90 -4.68 5.01
N PRO A 3 6.06 -5.33 4.79
CA PRO A 3 7.42 -4.81 5.03
C PRO A 3 7.99 -3.94 3.93
N SER A 4 7.40 -3.94 2.74
CA SER A 4 7.93 -3.26 1.55
C SER A 4 8.05 -1.74 1.75
N LEU A 5 6.99 -1.13 2.28
CA LEU A 5 6.96 0.29 2.69
C LEU A 5 6.67 0.40 4.19
N ARG A 6 7.42 1.28 4.84
CA ARG A 6 7.41 1.51 6.30
C ARG A 6 6.93 2.93 6.58
N ALA A 7 6.46 3.16 7.80
CA ALA A 7 6.13 4.52 8.23
C ALA A 7 7.39 5.39 8.20
N GLY A 8 7.28 6.60 7.64
CA GLY A 8 8.40 7.51 7.44
C GLY A 8 9.15 7.36 6.11
N ASP A 9 8.86 6.30 5.33
CA ASP A 9 9.36 6.21 3.96
C ASP A 9 8.73 7.29 3.07
N VAL A 10 9.50 7.81 2.12
CA VAL A 10 8.99 8.69 1.05
C VAL A 10 9.10 7.95 -0.27
N ALA A 11 7.96 7.68 -0.90
CA ALA A 11 7.90 6.99 -2.19
C ALA A 11 7.88 7.99 -3.34
N GLU A 12 8.73 7.75 -4.33
CA GLU A 12 8.67 8.44 -5.61
C GLU A 12 7.69 7.71 -6.53
N VAL A 13 6.73 8.46 -7.06
CA VAL A 13 5.63 7.94 -7.88
C VAL A 13 5.75 8.53 -9.27
N GLU A 14 5.87 7.66 -10.26
CA GLU A 14 5.81 8.02 -11.67
C GLU A 14 4.36 7.99 -12.14
N PRO A 15 3.92 8.96 -12.97
CA PRO A 15 2.61 8.93 -13.59
C PRO A 15 2.37 7.63 -14.36
N LEU A 16 1.12 7.19 -14.37
CA LEU A 16 0.75 5.96 -15.05
C LEU A 16 0.66 6.19 -16.57
N VAL A 17 1.40 5.41 -17.35
CA VAL A 17 1.33 5.44 -18.83
C VAL A 17 0.49 4.28 -19.37
N ASP A 18 0.59 3.12 -18.74
CA ASP A 18 -0.10 1.88 -19.13
C ASP A 18 -0.90 1.30 -17.96
N THR A 19 -1.84 0.40 -18.26
CA THR A 19 -2.56 -0.39 -17.25
C THR A 19 -1.58 -1.03 -16.25
N PRO A 20 -1.79 -0.89 -14.93
CA PRO A 20 -0.90 -1.47 -13.93
C PRO A 20 -0.92 -2.99 -13.99
N ARG A 21 0.26 -3.61 -13.80
CA ARG A 21 0.40 -5.07 -13.82
C ARG A 21 0.23 -5.64 -12.41
N PRO A 22 -0.29 -6.88 -12.28
CA PRO A 22 -0.30 -7.59 -11.01
C PRO A 22 1.07 -7.58 -10.32
N GLY A 23 1.09 -7.31 -9.02
CA GLY A 23 2.30 -7.25 -8.22
C GLY A 23 2.91 -5.85 -8.09
N GLU A 24 2.61 -4.92 -8.99
CA GLU A 24 3.11 -3.54 -8.89
C GLU A 24 2.49 -2.80 -7.70
N VAL A 25 3.21 -1.83 -7.14
CA VAL A 25 2.68 -0.95 -6.10
C VAL A 25 2.32 0.39 -6.72
N VAL A 26 1.08 0.80 -6.53
CA VAL A 26 0.51 2.00 -7.13
C VAL A 26 -0.02 2.95 -6.09
N LEU A 27 0.03 4.25 -6.40
CA LEU A 27 -0.65 5.29 -5.65
C LEU A 27 -2.08 5.38 -6.14
N ALA A 28 -3.04 5.16 -5.24
CA ALA A 28 -4.46 5.23 -5.52
C ALA A 28 -5.14 6.29 -4.68
N ARG A 29 -6.13 6.96 -5.30
CA ARG A 29 -7.05 7.88 -4.62
C ARG A 29 -8.31 7.14 -4.21
N PHE A 30 -8.50 7.00 -2.91
CA PHE A 30 -9.79 6.69 -2.32
C PHE A 30 -10.49 8.00 -1.93
N GLU A 31 -11.78 7.94 -1.63
CA GLU A 31 -12.61 9.13 -1.32
C GLU A 31 -11.95 10.05 -0.28
N SER A 32 -11.42 9.49 0.81
CA SER A 32 -10.87 10.23 1.93
C SER A 32 -9.35 10.10 2.09
N SER A 33 -8.66 9.42 1.18
CA SER A 33 -7.24 9.12 1.37
C SER A 33 -6.47 8.84 0.08
N LEU A 34 -5.15 9.03 0.17
CA LEU A 34 -4.19 8.52 -0.79
C LEU A 34 -3.50 7.32 -0.16
N VAL A 35 -3.46 6.20 -0.89
CA VAL A 35 -2.81 4.98 -0.39
C VAL A 35 -1.90 4.40 -1.45
N LEU A 36 -0.75 3.90 -1.01
CA LEU A 36 0.09 3.03 -1.81
C LEU A 36 -0.32 1.60 -1.52
N HIS A 37 -0.80 0.85 -2.51
CA HIS A 37 -1.17 -0.56 -2.37
C HIS A 37 -0.71 -1.39 -3.57
N ARG A 38 -0.66 -2.71 -3.38
CA ARG A 38 -0.25 -3.65 -4.42
C ARG A 38 -1.42 -4.00 -5.32
N VAL A 39 -1.19 -3.97 -6.63
CA VAL A 39 -2.13 -4.47 -7.64
C VAL A 39 -2.28 -5.97 -7.50
N ARG A 40 -3.51 -6.45 -7.35
CA ARG A 40 -3.84 -7.87 -7.39
C ARG A 40 -4.21 -8.30 -8.80
N TRP A 41 -5.02 -7.49 -9.47
CA TRP A 41 -5.38 -7.62 -10.87
C TRP A 41 -5.90 -6.28 -11.38
N CYS A 42 -5.82 -6.07 -12.70
CA CYS A 42 -6.44 -4.96 -13.41
C CYS A 42 -6.95 -5.49 -14.77
N ASP A 43 -8.08 -4.97 -15.25
CA ASP A 43 -8.66 -5.31 -16.55
C ASP A 43 -8.68 -4.13 -17.55
N GLY A 44 -7.97 -3.05 -17.20
CA GLY A 44 -7.93 -1.81 -17.98
C GLY A 44 -9.07 -0.83 -17.64
N ARG A 45 -10.11 -1.26 -16.92
CA ARG A 45 -11.19 -0.37 -16.44
C ARG A 45 -11.13 -0.20 -14.94
N VAL A 46 -10.94 -1.31 -14.23
CA VAL A 46 -10.85 -1.35 -12.78
C VAL A 46 -9.62 -2.15 -12.33
N CYS A 47 -9.17 -1.84 -11.12
CA CYS A 47 -8.03 -2.47 -10.47
C CYS A 47 -8.42 -2.88 -9.05
N ALA A 48 -8.19 -4.14 -8.70
CA ALA A 48 -8.23 -4.57 -7.32
C ALA A 48 -6.87 -4.38 -6.66
N LEU A 49 -6.87 -3.66 -5.54
CA LEU A 49 -5.66 -3.36 -4.77
C LEU A 49 -5.68 -4.09 -3.43
N ARG A 50 -4.49 -4.28 -2.87
CA ARG A 50 -4.36 -4.83 -1.53
C ARG A 50 -3.09 -4.32 -0.87
N GLY A 51 -3.20 -3.87 0.38
CA GLY A 51 -2.03 -3.70 1.23
C GLY A 51 -1.30 -5.04 1.47
N ASP A 52 0.03 -5.06 1.45
CA ASP A 52 0.83 -6.30 1.61
C ASP A 52 0.43 -7.20 2.80
N ASN A 53 -0.08 -6.58 3.87
CA ASN A 53 -0.59 -7.29 5.05
C ASN A 53 -2.02 -6.88 5.43
N GLY A 54 -2.79 -6.34 4.47
CA GLY A 54 -4.23 -6.13 4.62
C GLY A 54 -4.95 -7.47 4.70
N GLY A 55 -5.90 -7.59 5.63
CA GLY A 55 -6.71 -8.82 5.82
C GLY A 55 -7.58 -9.13 4.61
N SER A 56 -8.36 -8.15 4.16
CA SER A 56 -9.15 -8.16 2.93
C SER A 56 -8.47 -7.34 1.82
N GLY A 57 -8.82 -7.63 0.56
CA GLY A 57 -8.54 -6.71 -0.55
C GLY A 57 -9.43 -5.49 -0.46
N ASP A 58 -9.01 -4.40 -1.10
CA ASP A 58 -9.86 -3.22 -1.25
C ASP A 58 -10.95 -3.51 -2.30
N PRO A 59 -12.11 -2.82 -2.24
CA PRO A 59 -13.06 -2.82 -3.35
C PRO A 59 -12.33 -2.43 -4.66
N PRO A 60 -12.67 -3.04 -5.81
CA PRO A 60 -12.09 -2.64 -7.09
C PRO A 60 -12.28 -1.14 -7.35
N LEU A 61 -11.22 -0.47 -7.78
CA LEU A 61 -11.20 0.95 -8.08
C LEU A 61 -11.14 1.20 -9.58
N PRO A 62 -11.85 2.20 -10.11
CA PRO A 62 -11.64 2.67 -11.48
C PRO A 62 -10.17 3.02 -11.74
N VAL A 63 -9.65 2.68 -12.92
CA VAL A 63 -8.24 2.93 -13.28
C VAL A 63 -7.87 4.42 -13.22
N VAL A 64 -8.83 5.33 -13.46
CA VAL A 64 -8.64 6.78 -13.35
C VAL A 64 -8.32 7.24 -11.92
N ARG A 65 -8.58 6.41 -10.91
CA ARG A 65 -8.19 6.66 -9.52
C ARG A 65 -6.80 6.16 -9.19
N ILE A 66 -6.11 5.51 -10.12
CA ILE A 66 -4.72 5.10 -10.00
C ILE A 66 -3.85 6.22 -10.57
N LEU A 67 -3.14 6.92 -9.70
CA LEU A 67 -2.42 8.15 -10.03
C LEU A 67 -1.01 7.88 -10.58
N GLY A 68 -0.42 6.73 -10.24
CA GLY A 68 0.93 6.39 -10.68
C GLY A 68 1.50 5.16 -9.99
N ARG A 69 2.71 4.79 -10.39
CA ARG A 69 3.45 3.62 -9.91
C ARG A 69 4.62 4.05 -9.04
N ALA A 70 4.78 3.40 -7.88
CA ALA A 70 5.94 3.62 -7.04
C ALA A 70 7.19 2.97 -7.65
N ARG A 71 8.27 3.72 -7.78
CA ARG A 71 9.55 3.21 -8.32
C ARG A 71 10.65 3.17 -7.28
N ARG A 72 10.87 4.29 -6.61
CA ARG A 72 11.93 4.42 -5.63
C ARG A 72 11.37 4.80 -4.28
N VAL A 73 12.10 4.43 -3.24
CA VAL A 73 11.72 4.73 -1.86
C VAL A 73 12.92 5.29 -1.14
N ARG A 74 12.76 6.49 -0.58
CA ARG A 74 13.71 7.04 0.37
C ARG A 74 13.38 6.56 1.77
N ARG A 75 14.31 5.82 2.38
CA ARG A 75 14.20 5.26 3.74
C ARG A 75 15.45 5.60 4.54
N GLY A 76 15.28 6.37 5.62
CA GLY A 76 16.40 6.73 6.51
C GLY A 76 17.58 7.38 5.78
N GLY A 77 17.31 8.18 4.75
CA GLY A 77 18.34 8.84 3.94
C GLY A 77 18.82 8.04 2.71
N ALA A 78 18.63 6.72 2.68
CA ALA A 78 18.97 5.91 1.51
C ALA A 78 17.85 5.92 0.46
N LEU A 79 18.20 6.08 -0.81
CA LEU A 79 17.29 5.88 -1.95
C LEU A 79 17.37 4.42 -2.40
N LEU A 80 16.24 3.73 -2.44
CA LEU A 80 16.14 2.32 -2.78
C LEU A 80 15.34 2.13 -4.07
N ASP A 81 15.87 1.33 -4.99
CA ASP A 81 15.15 0.87 -6.19
C ASP A 81 14.19 -0.30 -5.88
N VAL A 82 13.29 -0.59 -6.82
CA VAL A 82 12.19 -1.58 -6.68
C VAL A 82 12.66 -2.91 -6.09
N ASP A 83 13.76 -3.46 -6.60
CA ASP A 83 14.33 -4.74 -6.16
C ASP A 83 14.77 -4.74 -4.69
N ARG A 84 15.08 -3.56 -4.13
CA ARG A 84 15.57 -3.39 -2.76
C ARG A 84 14.48 -3.08 -1.76
N TRP A 85 13.48 -2.26 -2.12
CA TRP A 85 12.42 -1.90 -1.20
C TRP A 85 11.21 -2.83 -1.30
N ASP A 86 10.89 -3.34 -2.50
CA ASP A 86 9.72 -4.19 -2.71
C ASP A 86 10.03 -5.66 -2.41
N VAL A 87 9.97 -5.99 -1.13
CA VAL A 87 10.16 -7.36 -0.65
C VAL A 87 8.88 -8.18 -0.60
N GLY A 88 7.77 -7.63 -1.09
CA GLY A 88 6.47 -8.28 -1.14
C GLY A 88 5.81 -8.55 0.23
N PRO A 89 4.64 -9.20 0.21
CA PRO A 89 3.94 -9.68 1.40
C PRO A 89 4.80 -10.69 2.20
N ARG A 90 4.83 -10.54 3.54
CA ARG A 90 5.48 -11.52 4.45
C ARG A 90 4.54 -11.94 5.57
N ARG A 91 4.55 -13.24 5.91
CA ARG A 91 3.67 -13.85 6.94
C ARG A 91 3.74 -13.14 8.29
N LEU A 92 4.94 -12.78 8.76
CA LEU A 92 5.16 -12.03 10.02
C LEU A 92 4.50 -10.64 10.03
N GLY A 93 4.30 -10.03 8.86
CA GLY A 93 3.69 -8.72 8.75
C GLY A 93 2.20 -8.71 9.06
N ARG A 94 1.50 -9.82 8.78
CA ARG A 94 0.09 -9.99 9.15
C ARG A 94 -0.08 -9.93 10.67
N TRP A 95 0.79 -10.62 11.41
CA TRP A 95 0.75 -10.62 12.87
C TRP A 95 0.96 -9.21 13.43
N ARG A 96 1.96 -8.48 12.93
CA ARG A 96 2.26 -7.12 13.38
C ARG A 96 1.12 -6.13 13.11
N VAL A 97 0.45 -6.23 11.97
CA VAL A 97 -0.72 -5.39 11.63
C VAL A 97 -1.90 -5.73 12.55
N THR A 98 -2.16 -7.02 12.80
CA THR A 98 -3.22 -7.46 13.71
C THR A 98 -2.99 -6.94 15.12
N VAL A 99 -1.76 -7.02 15.64
CA VAL A 99 -1.41 -6.49 16.97
C VAL A 99 -1.59 -4.96 17.03
N LYS A 100 -1.10 -4.21 16.03
CA LYS A 100 -1.30 -2.75 15.97
C LYS A 100 -2.78 -2.36 15.94
N ARG A 101 -3.61 -3.06 15.15
CA ARG A 101 -5.06 -2.80 15.08
C ARG A 101 -5.75 -3.07 16.42
N ARG A 102 -5.37 -4.15 17.11
CA ARG A 102 -5.89 -4.46 18.45
C ARG A 102 -5.50 -3.40 19.48
N LEU A 103 -4.25 -2.95 19.47
CA LEU A 103 -3.78 -1.89 20.36
C LEU A 103 -4.48 -0.55 20.07
N ALA A 104 -4.63 -0.18 18.80
CA ALA A 104 -5.38 1.03 18.42
C ALA A 104 -6.85 0.96 18.83
N ALA A 105 -7.50 -0.20 18.69
CA ALA A 105 -8.88 -0.40 19.16
C ALA A 105 -9.00 -0.34 20.69
N TRP A 106 -8.00 -0.86 21.42
CA TRP A 106 -7.98 -0.81 22.88
C TRP A 106 -7.76 0.62 23.40
N LEU A 107 -6.81 1.36 22.80
CA LEU A 107 -6.56 2.77 23.11
C LEU A 107 -7.73 3.68 22.68
N GLY A 108 -8.44 3.33 21.61
CA GLY A 108 -9.66 4.02 21.20
C GLY A 108 -10.83 3.82 22.16
N ARG A 109 -10.92 2.67 22.84
CA ARG A 109 -11.92 2.41 23.90
C ARG A 109 -11.60 3.11 25.22
N ALA A 110 -10.33 3.42 25.48
CA ALA A 110 -9.89 4.15 26.68
C ALA A 110 -10.16 5.66 26.62
N ARG A 111 -10.77 6.16 25.52
CA ARG A 111 -11.09 7.58 25.29
C ARG A 111 -12.60 7.83 25.12
N THR A 112 -13.41 7.12 25.87
CA THR A 112 -14.82 7.48 26.08
C THR A 112 -14.94 7.99 27.52
N PRO A 113 -15.39 9.24 27.76
CA PRO A 113 -15.63 9.75 29.11
C PRO A 113 -16.68 8.94 29.87
#